data_AF-S0ETX2-F1
#
_entry.id   AF-S0ETX2-F1
#
_cell.length_a   1.000
_cell.length_b   1.000
_cell.length_c   1.000
_cell.angle_alpha   90.00
_cell.angle_beta   90.00
_cell.angle_gamma   90.00
#
_symmetry.space_group_name_H-M   'P 1'
#
loop_
_entity.id
_entity.type
_entity.pdbx_description
1 polymer ?
#
loop_
_entity_poly.entity_id
_entity_poly.type
_entity_poly.pdbx_seq_one_letter_code
_entity_poly.pdbx_strand_id
1 'polypeptide(L)'
;MQSAEGREMKFFVIGAVLLLGLFLFFVSRATAPKPHAPLPSQRYLYRDYVEHGDLAAKQVDKLAIETHGDISKVSPDDRDWLDSMTGGHGADLLRMRYRYLSAHKGLHQNPVKTHSNK
;
A
#
# COMPACT_ATOMS: atom_id res chain seq x y z
N MET A 1 57.32 23.78 14.86
CA MET A 1 56.91 22.37 15.06
C MET A 1 55.42 22.37 15.38
N GLN A 2 54.54 22.28 14.37
CA GLN A 2 53.11 22.11 14.61
C GLN A 2 52.88 20.62 14.91
N SER A 3 52.44 20.33 16.14
CA SER A 3 52.24 18.97 16.64
C SER A 3 51.39 18.14 15.65
N ALA A 4 51.91 16.98 15.25
CA ALA A 4 51.24 16.03 14.37
C ALA A 4 49.90 15.52 14.96
N GLU A 5 49.69 15.68 16.26
CA GLU A 5 48.52 15.21 17.01
C GLU A 5 47.20 15.87 16.55
N GLY A 6 47.24 17.14 16.13
CA GLY A 6 46.03 17.86 15.70
C GLY A 6 45.51 17.44 14.33
N ARG A 7 46.32 16.73 13.53
CA ARG A 7 45.94 16.28 12.19
C ARG A 7 45.31 14.89 12.23
N GLU A 8 45.78 14.02 13.12
CA GLU A 8 45.24 12.66 13.32
C GLU A 8 43.85 12.68 13.94
N MET A 9 43.58 13.59 14.89
CA MET A 9 42.23 13.78 15.44
C MET A 9 41.20 14.15 14.37
N LYS A 10 41.58 14.97 13.38
CA LYS A 10 40.66 15.38 12.31
C LYS A 10 40.28 14.22 11.42
N PHE A 11 41.24 13.37 11.06
CA PHE A 11 40.96 12.15 10.29
C PHE A 11 40.13 11.15 11.07
N PHE A 12 40.35 11.03 12.39
CA PHE A 12 39.54 10.17 13.25
C PHE A 12 38.08 10.66 13.35
N VAL A 13 37.86 11.96 13.55
CA VAL A 13 36.50 12.54 13.60
C VAL A 13 35.80 12.42 12.25
N ILE A 14 36.49 12.70 11.13
CA ILE A 14 35.92 12.53 9.79
C ILE A 14 35.57 11.07 9.53
N GLY A 15 36.44 10.13 9.91
CA GLY A 15 36.18 8.69 9.79
C GLY A 15 34.98 8.24 10.62
N ALA A 16 34.84 8.73 11.86
CA ALA A 16 33.72 8.42 12.73
C ALA A 16 32.39 8.96 12.18
N VAL A 17 32.38 10.18 11.63
CA VAL A 17 31.18 10.77 11.00
C VAL A 17 30.79 10.01 9.73
N LEU A 18 31.75 9.60 8.92
CA LEU A 18 31.50 8.77 7.73
C LEU A 18 30.94 7.41 8.10
N LEU A 19 31.51 6.74 9.11
CA LEU A 19 31.00 5.45 9.61
C LEU A 19 29.60 5.57 10.19
N LEU A 20 29.32 6.62 10.95
CA LEU A 20 27.99 6.88 11.51
C LEU A 20 26.96 7.15 10.41
N GLY A 21 27.31 7.97 9.40
CA GLY A 21 26.44 8.23 8.25
C GLY A 21 26.15 6.96 7.45
N LEU A 22 27.15 6.11 7.25
CA LEU A 22 27.01 4.84 6.55
C LEU A 22 26.16 3.85 7.35
N PHE A 23 26.36 3.77 8.67
CA PHE A 23 25.53 2.97 9.56
C PHE A 23 24.05 3.41 9.51
N LEU A 24 23.77 4.71 9.62
CA LEU A 24 22.40 5.24 9.54
C LEU A 24 21.76 4.99 8.18
N PHE A 25 22.53 5.07 7.08
CA PHE A 25 22.04 4.75 5.74
C PHE A 25 21.63 3.27 5.60
N PHE A 26 22.42 2.35 6.16
CA PHE A 26 22.09 0.92 6.15
C PHE A 26 20.90 0.59 7.07
N VAL A 27 20.82 1.19 8.26
CA VAL A 27 19.67 1.03 9.17
C VAL A 27 18.38 1.56 8.50
N SER A 28 18.44 2.70 7.81
CA SER A 28 17.30 3.28 7.12
C SER A 28 16.79 2.42 5.96
N ARG A 29 17.65 1.63 5.32
CA ARG A 29 17.22 0.68 4.28
C ARG A 29 16.71 -0.65 4.84
N ALA A 30 17.18 -1.07 6.01
CA ALA A 30 16.72 -2.30 6.66
C ALA A 30 15.29 -2.17 7.24
N THR A 31 14.86 -0.95 7.58
CA THR A 31 13.51 -0.66 8.09
C THR A 31 12.52 -0.21 7.04
N ALA A 32 12.89 -0.22 5.75
CA ALA A 32 11.92 -0.02 4.69
C ALA A 32 10.84 -1.12 4.84
N PRO A 33 9.57 -0.75 5.10
CA PRO A 33 8.50 -1.74 5.18
C PRO A 33 8.50 -2.46 3.84
N LYS A 34 8.72 -3.78 3.89
CA LYS A 34 8.63 -4.62 2.70
C LYS A 34 7.30 -4.27 2.02
N PRO A 35 7.29 -3.97 0.71
CA PRO A 35 6.03 -3.91 -0.02
C PRO A 35 5.35 -5.24 0.24
N HIS A 36 4.22 -5.21 0.96
CA HIS A 36 3.44 -6.41 1.20
C HIS A 36 3.15 -7.01 -0.17
N ALA A 37 3.77 -8.17 -0.45
CA ALA A 37 3.43 -8.94 -1.61
C ALA A 37 1.90 -9.13 -1.59
N PRO A 38 1.21 -9.04 -2.73
CA PRO A 38 -0.20 -9.39 -2.76
C PRO A 38 -0.32 -10.80 -2.20
N LEU A 39 -1.04 -10.95 -1.09
CA LEU A 39 -1.13 -12.22 -0.40
C LEU A 39 -1.69 -13.26 -1.39
N PRO A 40 -1.11 -14.47 -1.44
CA PRO A 40 -1.72 -15.57 -2.17
C PRO A 40 -3.12 -15.77 -1.60
N SER A 41 -4.08 -16.09 -2.48
CA SER A 41 -5.51 -16.24 -2.22
C SER A 41 -5.82 -17.29 -1.14
N GLN A 42 -5.47 -17.02 0.11
CA GLN A 42 -5.94 -17.75 1.26
C GLN A 42 -7.25 -17.10 1.67
N ARG A 43 -8.33 -17.87 1.49
CA ARG A 43 -9.71 -17.57 1.85
C ARG A 43 -9.74 -16.98 3.26
N TYR A 44 -9.91 -15.66 3.35
CA TYR A 44 -10.01 -14.94 4.61
C TYR A 44 -11.30 -15.35 5.29
N LEU A 45 -11.19 -16.16 6.35
CA LEU A 45 -12.28 -16.38 7.31
C LEU A 45 -12.52 -15.06 8.06
N TYR A 46 -13.72 -14.88 8.64
CA TYR A 46 -14.14 -13.66 9.35
C TYR A 46 -13.08 -13.12 10.35
N ARG A 47 -12.25 -14.01 10.92
CA ARG A 47 -11.16 -13.66 11.84
C ARG A 47 -10.05 -12.84 11.17
N ASP A 48 -9.65 -13.22 9.95
CA ASP A 48 -8.56 -12.56 9.22
C ASP A 48 -9.00 -11.18 8.70
N TYR A 49 -10.31 -10.94 8.53
CA TYR A 49 -10.86 -9.60 8.22
C TYR A 49 -10.71 -8.62 9.37
N VAL A 50 -10.86 -9.09 10.62
CA VAL A 50 -10.66 -8.26 11.82
C VAL A 50 -9.17 -7.93 12.01
N GLU A 51 -8.29 -8.89 11.70
CA GLU A 51 -6.83 -8.67 11.76
C GLU A 51 -6.28 -7.86 10.57
N HIS A 52 -6.95 -7.91 9.40
CA HIS A 52 -6.47 -7.30 8.14
C HIS A 52 -7.55 -6.52 7.38
N GLY A 53 -8.30 -5.66 8.08
CA GLY A 53 -9.41 -4.90 7.49
C GLY A 53 -9.02 -3.99 6.32
N ASP A 54 -7.77 -3.52 6.26
CA ASP A 54 -7.26 -2.69 5.17
C ASP A 54 -7.06 -3.49 3.87
N LEU A 55 -6.60 -4.73 3.97
CA LEU A 55 -6.41 -5.63 2.84
C LEU A 55 -7.76 -6.05 2.25
N ALA A 56 -8.72 -6.38 3.12
CA ALA A 56 -10.07 -6.71 2.68
C ALA A 56 -10.76 -5.50 2.02
N ALA A 57 -10.61 -4.30 2.57
CA ALA A 57 -11.13 -3.08 1.93
C ALA A 57 -10.53 -2.84 0.53
N LYS A 58 -9.22 -3.11 0.34
CA LYS A 58 -8.57 -3.03 -0.99
C LYS A 58 -9.10 -4.08 -1.95
N GLN A 59 -9.38 -5.30 -1.47
CA GLN A 59 -9.96 -6.35 -2.30
C GLN A 59 -11.39 -6.01 -2.73
N VAL A 60 -12.22 -5.46 -1.83
CA VAL A 60 -13.56 -4.95 -2.18
C VAL A 60 -13.45 -3.80 -3.18
N ASP A 61 -12.52 -2.85 -3.01
CA ASP A 61 -12.27 -1.77 -3.98
C ASP A 61 -11.95 -2.34 -5.37
N LYS A 62 -11.04 -3.33 -5.42
CA LYS A 62 -10.62 -3.98 -6.66
C LYS A 62 -11.82 -4.65 -7.35
N LEU A 63 -12.56 -5.49 -6.63
CA LEU A 63 -13.72 -6.19 -7.16
C LEU A 63 -14.81 -5.22 -7.63
N ALA A 64 -15.06 -4.15 -6.87
CA ALA A 64 -16.02 -3.12 -7.24
C ALA A 64 -15.64 -2.41 -8.54
N ILE A 65 -14.35 -2.13 -8.75
CA ILE A 65 -13.84 -1.52 -9.99
C ILE A 65 -13.92 -2.51 -11.15
N GLU A 66 -13.40 -3.73 -11.00
CA GLU A 66 -13.31 -4.71 -12.09
C GLU A 66 -14.68 -5.14 -12.62
N THR A 67 -15.68 -5.22 -11.73
CA THR A 67 -17.03 -5.63 -12.09
C THR A 67 -17.99 -4.47 -12.35
N HIS A 68 -17.55 -3.23 -12.11
CA HIS A 68 -18.42 -2.05 -12.08
C HIS A 68 -19.61 -2.18 -11.10
N GLY A 69 -19.39 -2.85 -9.97
CA GLY A 69 -20.42 -3.11 -8.96
C GLY A 69 -21.45 -4.18 -9.36
N ASP A 70 -21.16 -5.00 -10.38
CA ASP A 70 -22.02 -6.08 -10.86
C ASP A 70 -21.61 -7.43 -10.28
N ILE A 71 -22.40 -7.93 -9.31
CA ILE A 71 -22.14 -9.20 -8.63
C ILE A 71 -22.16 -10.41 -9.57
N SER A 72 -22.81 -10.33 -10.73
CA SER A 72 -22.84 -11.44 -11.70
C SER A 72 -21.51 -11.68 -12.40
N LYS A 73 -20.60 -10.70 -12.35
CA LYS A 73 -19.24 -10.77 -12.91
C LYS A 73 -18.19 -11.18 -11.89
N VAL A 74 -18.59 -11.31 -10.62
CA VAL A 74 -17.73 -11.77 -9.53
C VAL A 74 -17.63 -13.30 -9.60
N SER A 75 -16.46 -13.85 -9.31
CA SER A 75 -16.28 -15.31 -9.23
C SER A 75 -17.16 -15.91 -8.11
N PRO A 76 -17.60 -17.16 -8.22
CA PRO A 76 -18.38 -17.80 -7.15
C PRO A 76 -17.67 -17.75 -5.79
N ASP A 77 -16.36 -18.00 -5.77
CA ASP A 77 -15.54 -17.95 -4.55
C ASP A 77 -15.51 -16.53 -3.94
N ASP A 78 -15.33 -15.49 -4.75
CA ASP A 78 -15.34 -14.10 -4.27
C ASP A 78 -16.74 -13.65 -3.81
N ARG A 79 -17.80 -14.17 -4.45
CA ARG A 79 -19.18 -13.90 -4.05
C ARG A 79 -19.49 -14.52 -2.69
N ASP A 80 -19.13 -15.79 -2.50
CA ASP A 80 -19.31 -16.48 -1.23
C ASP A 80 -18.48 -15.81 -0.12
N TRP A 81 -17.27 -15.34 -0.44
CA TRP A 81 -16.45 -14.54 0.47
C TRP A 81 -17.14 -13.22 0.84
N LEU A 82 -17.60 -12.43 -0.13
CA LEU A 82 -18.32 -11.17 0.10
C LEU A 82 -19.60 -11.40 0.93
N ASP A 83 -20.36 -12.43 0.61
CA ASP A 83 -21.57 -12.78 1.34
C ASP A 83 -21.25 -13.23 2.77
N SER A 84 -20.16 -13.95 2.99
CA SER A 84 -19.73 -14.33 4.34
C SER A 84 -19.38 -13.13 5.23
N MET A 85 -18.79 -12.08 4.66
CA MET A 85 -18.39 -10.87 5.43
C MET A 85 -19.52 -9.84 5.57
N THR A 86 -20.53 -9.88 4.70
CA THR A 86 -21.66 -8.94 4.71
C THR A 86 -22.98 -9.54 5.21
N GLY A 87 -22.99 -10.85 5.52
CA GLY A 87 -24.21 -11.57 5.90
C GLY A 87 -25.17 -11.81 4.74
N GLY A 88 -24.65 -12.04 3.53
CA GLY A 88 -25.45 -12.26 2.31
C GLY A 88 -25.76 -10.98 1.53
N HIS A 89 -25.13 -9.86 1.86
CA HIS A 89 -25.33 -8.55 1.22
C HIS A 89 -24.15 -8.14 0.32
N GLY A 90 -23.42 -9.11 -0.25
CA GLY A 90 -22.21 -8.83 -1.02
C GLY A 90 -22.47 -7.95 -2.24
N ALA A 91 -23.63 -8.17 -2.89
CA ALA A 91 -24.07 -7.38 -4.04
C ALA A 91 -24.29 -5.89 -3.70
N ASP A 92 -24.89 -5.59 -2.55
CA ASP A 92 -25.16 -4.22 -2.14
C ASP A 92 -23.88 -3.49 -1.75
N LEU A 93 -22.97 -4.18 -1.05
CA LEU A 93 -21.64 -3.65 -0.74
C LEU A 93 -20.89 -3.28 -2.03
N LEU A 94 -20.85 -4.18 -3.01
CA LEU A 94 -20.12 -3.96 -4.27
C LEU A 94 -20.67 -2.76 -5.03
N ARG A 95 -22.01 -2.69 -5.16
CA ARG A 95 -22.70 -1.61 -5.87
C ARG A 95 -22.47 -0.26 -5.19
N MET A 96 -22.62 -0.21 -3.86
CA MET A 96 -22.38 1.00 -3.08
C MET A 96 -20.92 1.44 -3.19
N ARG A 97 -19.98 0.50 -3.10
CA ARG A 97 -18.55 0.80 -3.16
C ARG A 97 -18.14 1.32 -4.53
N TYR A 98 -18.61 0.71 -5.61
CA TYR A 98 -18.34 1.21 -6.96
C TYR A 98 -18.84 2.65 -7.14
N ARG A 99 -20.07 2.95 -6.70
CA ARG A 99 -20.62 4.32 -6.73
C ARG A 99 -19.75 5.30 -5.95
N TYR A 100 -19.36 4.93 -4.74
CA TYR A 100 -18.49 5.75 -3.90
C TYR A 100 -17.15 6.04 -4.58
N LEU A 101 -16.48 5.01 -5.11
CA LEU A 101 -15.18 5.13 -5.79
C LEU A 101 -15.28 5.95 -7.08
N SER A 102 -16.36 5.78 -7.83
CA SER A 102 -16.63 6.54 -9.07
C SER A 102 -16.82 8.03 -8.78
N ALA A 103 -17.48 8.36 -7.67
CA ALA A 103 -17.74 9.74 -7.26
C ALA A 103 -16.53 10.42 -6.59
N HIS A 104 -15.73 9.69 -5.81
CA HIS A 104 -14.71 10.30 -4.92
C HIS A 104 -13.27 10.02 -5.33
N LYS A 105 -12.99 8.90 -5.99
CA LYS A 105 -11.62 8.46 -6.29
C LYS A 105 -11.21 8.77 -7.73
N GLY A 106 -12.07 9.43 -8.50
CA GLY A 106 -11.75 9.89 -9.85
C GLY A 106 -11.39 8.76 -10.80
N LEU A 107 -12.17 7.66 -10.84
CA LEU A 107 -12.01 6.62 -11.89
C LEU A 107 -12.16 7.17 -13.33
N HIS A 108 -12.64 8.42 -13.47
CA HIS A 108 -12.69 9.20 -14.72
C HIS A 108 -11.66 10.34 -14.80
N GLN A 109 -10.74 10.51 -13.85
CA GLN A 109 -9.66 11.49 -13.98
C GLN A 109 -8.53 10.90 -14.84
N ASN A 110 -8.77 10.86 -16.15
CA ASN A 110 -7.67 10.98 -17.11
C ASN A 110 -6.87 12.22 -16.72
N PRO A 111 -5.56 12.14 -16.45
CA PRO A 111 -4.75 13.32 -16.35
C PRO A 111 -4.68 13.93 -17.76
N VAL A 112 -5.61 14.83 -18.06
CA VAL A 112 -5.43 15.78 -19.17
C VAL A 112 -4.17 16.55 -18.81
N LYS A 113 -3.07 16.20 -19.48
CA LYS A 113 -1.84 16.98 -19.50
C LYS A 113 -2.17 18.33 -20.13
N THR A 114 -2.66 19.28 -19.34
CA THR A 114 -2.59 20.68 -19.69
C THR A 114 -1.12 21.10 -19.56
N HIS A 115 -0.36 20.82 -20.61
CA HIS A 115 0.77 21.67 -20.97
C HIS A 115 0.21 23.07 -21.26
N SER A 116 0.02 23.86 -20.21
CA SER A 116 -0.16 25.31 -20.38
C SER A 116 1.21 25.92 -20.51
N ASN A 117 1.70 25.92 -21.74
CA ASN A 117 2.85 26.69 -22.18
C ASN A 117 2.34 28.08 -22.55
N LYS A 118 2.64 29.09 -21.71
CA LYS A 118 2.94 30.49 -22.06
C LYS A 118 2.95 31.36 -20.82
#